data_AF-A0A6J1PXH0-F1
#
_entry.id   AF-A0A6J1PXH0-F1
#
_cell.length_a   1.000
_cell.length_b   1.000
_cell.length_c   1.000
_cell.angle_alpha   90.00
_cell.angle_beta   90.00
_cell.angle_gamma   90.00
#
_symmetry.space_group_name_H-M   'P 1'
#
loop_
_entity.id
_entity.type
_entity.pdbx_description
1 polymer ?
#
loop_
_entity_poly.entity_id
_entity_poly.type
_entity_poly.pdbx_seq_one_letter_code
_entity_poly.pdbx_strand_id
1 'polypeptide(L)'
;MIQTSLPYLDMVVSKTLRMYPPLGFLNCIAMKNYKVPEYDLVIEEDIPVYISILGLHYDSEYFPNPDIFDPERFKKRNKRERPSGVYLPFGGGSHECIDKKINFNIALYILR
;
A
#
# COMPACT_ATOMS: atom_id res chain seq x y z
N MET A 1 -1.49 6.42 -11.32
CA MET A 1 -0.54 5.29 -11.37
C MET A 1 0.10 5.29 -12.75
N ILE A 2 1.43 5.29 -12.81
CA ILE A 2 2.22 5.49 -14.04
C ILE A 2 2.09 4.23 -14.89
N GLN A 3 1.68 4.39 -16.15
CA GLN A 3 1.59 3.31 -17.13
C GLN A 3 2.90 3.34 -17.93
N THR A 4 3.76 2.34 -17.78
CA THR A 4 4.95 2.22 -18.61
C THR A 4 4.62 1.53 -19.94
N SER A 5 5.59 1.46 -20.86
CA SER A 5 5.44 0.66 -22.08
C SER A 5 5.38 -0.86 -21.83
N LEU A 6 5.59 -1.31 -20.59
CA LEU A 6 5.54 -2.71 -20.16
C LEU A 6 4.46 -2.92 -19.09
N PRO A 7 3.17 -2.95 -19.47
CA PRO A 7 2.06 -2.99 -18.53
C PRO A 7 2.06 -4.24 -17.63
N TYR A 8 2.57 -5.37 -18.14
CA TYR A 8 2.66 -6.59 -17.34
C TYR A 8 3.78 -6.52 -16.29
N LEU A 9 4.90 -5.89 -16.61
CA LEU A 9 5.99 -5.69 -15.65
C LEU A 9 5.54 -4.77 -14.51
N ASP A 10 4.77 -3.71 -14.81
CA ASP A 10 4.16 -2.85 -13.78
C ASP A 10 3.26 -3.66 -12.83
N MET A 11 2.54 -4.66 -13.37
CA MET A 11 1.68 -5.55 -12.59
C MET A 11 2.49 -6.48 -11.70
N VAL A 12 3.57 -7.06 -12.22
CA VAL A 12 4.50 -7.91 -11.45
C VAL A 12 5.14 -7.12 -10.31
N VAL A 13 5.72 -5.94 -10.58
CA VAL A 13 6.33 -5.10 -9.54
C VAL A 13 5.30 -4.69 -8.48
N SER A 14 4.09 -4.31 -8.90
CA SER A 14 3.03 -3.97 -7.96
C SER A 14 2.63 -5.17 -7.08
N LYS A 15 2.60 -6.39 -7.65
CA LYS A 15 2.28 -7.60 -6.91
C LYS A 15 3.39 -7.98 -5.93
N THR A 16 4.65 -7.85 -6.34
CA THR A 16 5.81 -8.04 -5.48
C THR A 16 5.78 -7.09 -4.29
N LEU A 17 5.58 -5.79 -4.53
CA LEU A 17 5.48 -4.79 -3.45
C LEU A 17 4.27 -5.01 -2.53
N ARG A 18 3.20 -5.66 -3.01
CA ARG A 18 2.09 -6.07 -2.14
C ARG A 18 2.48 -7.23 -1.23
N MET A 19 3.11 -8.28 -1.78
CA MET A 19 3.50 -9.47 -0.98
C MET A 19 4.66 -9.22 -0.04
N TYR A 20 5.61 -8.43 -0.51
CA TYR A 20 6.89 -8.18 0.14
C TYR A 20 7.13 -6.66 0.17
N PRO A 21 6.29 -5.91 0.90
CA PRO A 21 6.49 -4.48 1.03
C PRO A 21 7.83 -4.21 1.76
N PRO A 22 8.60 -3.19 1.35
CA PRO A 22 9.84 -2.82 2.05
C PRO A 22 9.63 -2.48 3.53
N LEU A 23 8.42 -2.02 3.90
CA LEU A 23 8.00 -1.73 5.27
C LEU A 23 6.80 -2.61 5.63
N GLY A 24 6.85 -3.26 6.79
CA GLY A 24 5.77 -4.12 7.27
C GLY A 24 4.58 -3.36 7.91
N PHE A 25 4.84 -2.15 8.39
CA PHE A 25 3.85 -1.27 9.00
C PHE A 25 4.23 0.20 8.79
N LEU A 26 3.23 1.09 8.91
CA LEU A 26 3.44 2.53 9.11
C LEU A 26 3.25 2.85 10.58
N ASN A 27 3.93 3.88 11.07
CA ASN A 27 3.72 4.39 12.41
C ASN A 27 3.63 5.91 12.42
N CYS A 28 2.80 6.44 13.31
CA CYS A 28 2.74 7.86 13.63
C CYS A 28 2.46 8.03 15.13
N ILE A 29 2.61 9.25 15.64
CA ILE A 29 2.24 9.60 17.01
C ILE A 29 1.12 10.63 16.93
N ALA A 30 0.07 10.44 17.73
CA ALA A 30 -1.02 11.39 17.80
C ALA A 30 -0.55 12.71 18.43
N MET A 31 -0.51 13.79 17.66
CA MET A 31 -0.10 15.12 18.16
C MET A 31 -1.15 15.81 19.05
N LYS A 32 -2.34 15.22 19.16
CA LYS A 32 -3.46 15.67 19.98
C LYS A 32 -4.49 14.55 20.05
N ASN A 33 -5.38 14.61 21.03
CA ASN A 33 -6.51 13.69 21.12
C ASN A 33 -7.29 13.66 19.79
N TYR A 34 -7.42 12.46 19.21
CA TYR A 34 -8.07 12.23 17.92
C TYR A 34 -9.24 11.26 18.08
N LYS A 35 -10.46 11.76 17.83
CA LYS A 35 -11.65 10.90 17.73
C LYS A 35 -11.63 10.20 16.38
N VAL A 36 -11.57 8.87 16.39
CA VAL A 36 -11.66 8.07 15.16
C VAL A 36 -13.08 8.21 14.61
N PRO A 37 -13.27 8.66 13.35
CA PRO A 37 -14.60 8.74 12.75
C PRO A 37 -15.31 7.39 12.80
N GLU A 38 -16.63 7.40 13.02
CA GLU A 38 -17.49 6.19 13.01
C GLU A 38 -17.29 5.21 14.18
N TYR A 39 -16.27 5.40 15.02
CA TYR A 39 -16.01 4.55 16.18
C TYR A 39 -16.09 5.34 17.48
N ASP A 40 -16.50 4.67 18.56
CA ASP A 40 -16.41 5.25 19.91
C ASP A 40 -14.99 5.12 20.48
N LEU A 41 -13.99 5.54 19.70
CA LEU A 41 -12.56 5.41 20.03
C LEU A 41 -11.88 6.78 19.96
N VAL A 42 -11.16 7.15 21.03
CA VAL A 42 -10.27 8.31 21.07
C VAL A 42 -8.84 7.82 21.20
N ILE A 43 -7.98 8.25 20.29
CA ILE A 43 -6.53 8.08 20.41
C ILE A 43 -6.02 9.29 21.17
N GLU A 44 -5.47 9.07 22.36
CA GLU A 44 -4.93 10.14 23.19
C GLU A 44 -3.65 10.73 22.58
N GLU A 45 -3.36 11.98 22.92
CA GLU A 45 -2.09 12.64 22.58
C GLU A 45 -0.89 11.78 23.04
N ASP A 46 0.19 11.84 22.26
CA ASP A 46 1.43 11.08 22.46
C ASP A 46 1.31 9.55 22.33
N ILE A 47 0.14 9.02 22.01
CA ILE A 47 -0.03 7.58 21.73
C ILE A 47 0.51 7.25 20.34
N PRO A 48 1.42 6.25 20.21
CA PRO A 48 1.85 5.75 18.93
C PRO A 48 0.77 4.89 18.28
N VAL A 49 0.54 5.12 17.00
CA VAL A 49 -0.42 4.39 16.16
C VAL A 49 0.35 3.63 15.11
N TYR A 50 0.00 2.36 14.93
CA TYR A 50 0.61 1.46 13.96
C TYR A 50 -0.43 0.97 12.95
N ILE A 51 -0.14 1.13 11.66
CA ILE A 51 -0.97 0.64 10.57
C ILE A 51 -0.23 -0.53 9.93
N SER A 52 -0.76 -1.74 10.09
CA SER A 52 -0.16 -2.95 9.53
C SER A 52 -0.31 -2.99 8.02
N ILE A 53 0.76 -2.72 7.28
CA ILE A 53 0.78 -2.84 5.81
C ILE A 53 0.64 -4.31 5.43
N LEU A 54 1.38 -5.21 6.10
CA LEU A 54 1.28 -6.65 5.84
C LEU A 54 -0.12 -7.18 6.12
N GLY A 55 -0.76 -6.74 7.22
CA GLY A 55 -2.15 -7.10 7.53
C GLY A 55 -3.09 -6.69 6.40
N LEU A 56 -3.07 -5.41 6.01
CA LEU A 56 -3.90 -4.90 4.90
C LEU A 56 -3.61 -5.60 3.56
N HIS A 57 -2.34 -5.89 3.30
CA HIS A 57 -1.91 -6.51 2.05
C HIS A 57 -2.30 -7.98 1.96
N TYR A 58 -2.38 -8.71 3.08
CA TYR A 58 -2.80 -10.12 3.13
C TYR A 58 -4.26 -10.31 3.55
N ASP A 59 -5.00 -9.23 3.79
CA ASP A 59 -6.42 -9.31 4.09
C ASP A 59 -7.20 -9.84 2.88
N SER A 60 -7.88 -10.97 3.05
CA SER A 60 -8.69 -11.59 2.02
C SER A 60 -9.93 -10.78 1.64
N GLU A 61 -10.40 -9.88 2.50
CA GLU A 61 -11.50 -8.96 2.20
C GLU A 61 -11.13 -8.05 1.02
N TYR A 62 -9.89 -7.56 0.98
CA TYR A 62 -9.41 -6.67 -0.07
C TYR A 62 -8.61 -7.37 -1.17
N PHE A 63 -7.95 -8.48 -0.84
CA PHE A 63 -7.14 -9.28 -1.75
C PHE A 63 -7.54 -10.76 -1.70
N PRO A 64 -8.58 -11.18 -2.45
CA PRO A 64 -8.97 -12.58 -2.52
C PRO A 64 -7.80 -13.49 -2.92
N ASN A 65 -7.67 -14.61 -2.21
CA ASN A 65 -6.53 -15.52 -2.27
C ASN A 65 -5.18 -14.77 -2.11
N PRO A 66 -4.95 -14.16 -0.94
CA PRO A 66 -3.85 -13.23 -0.74
C PRO A 66 -2.49 -13.88 -0.93
N ASP A 67 -2.33 -15.19 -0.73
CA ASP A 67 -1.04 -15.87 -0.87
C ASP A 67 -0.66 -16.19 -2.32
N ILE A 68 -1.61 -16.10 -3.25
CA ILE A 68 -1.37 -16.40 -4.67
C ILE A 68 -0.63 -15.23 -5.33
N PHE A 69 0.51 -15.52 -5.96
CA PHE A 69 1.21 -14.56 -6.81
C PHE A 69 0.50 -14.39 -8.17
N ASP A 70 -0.57 -13.60 -8.18
CA ASP A 70 -1.32 -13.22 -9.38
C ASP A 70 -1.10 -11.71 -9.69
N PRO A 71 -0.29 -11.36 -10.71
CA PRO A 71 -0.09 -9.98 -11.17
C PRO A 71 -1.35 -9.33 -11.75
N GLU A 72 -2.26 -10.10 -12.34
CA GLU A 72 -3.40 -9.57 -13.09
C GLU A 72 -4.39 -8.81 -12.20
N ARG A 73 -4.40 -9.04 -10.89
CA ARG A 73 -5.16 -8.22 -9.94
C ARG A 73 -4.75 -6.74 -9.91
N PHE A 74 -3.60 -6.40 -10.51
CA PHE A 74 -3.12 -5.04 -10.70
C PHE A 74 -3.43 -4.49 -12.11
N LYS A 75 -4.35 -5.12 -12.86
CA LYS A 75 -4.99 -4.54 -14.04
C LYS A 75 -5.66 -3.20 -13.69
N LYS A 76 -5.70 -2.28 -14.66
CA LYS A 76 -6.19 -0.90 -14.49
C LYS A 76 -7.61 -0.82 -13.91
N ARG A 77 -8.50 -1.74 -14.31
CA ARG A 77 -9.88 -1.82 -13.79
C ARG A 77 -9.88 -2.19 -12.30
N ASN A 78 -9.25 -3.29 -11.95
CA ASN A 78 -9.20 -3.80 -10.57
C ASN A 78 -8.52 -2.80 -9.60
N LYS A 79 -7.51 -2.05 -10.09
CA LYS A 79 -6.88 -0.96 -9.32
C LYS A 79 -7.84 0.18 -8.98
N ARG A 80 -8.83 0.47 -9.84
CA ARG A 80 -9.81 1.54 -9.64
C ARG A 80 -10.94 1.13 -8.70
N GLU A 81 -11.30 -0.15 -8.72
CA GLU A 81 -12.36 -0.72 -7.88
C GLU A 81 -11.88 -0.96 -6.44
N ARG A 82 -10.56 -1.04 -6.21
CA ARG A 82 -9.99 -1.25 -4.87
C ARG A 82 -10.22 -0.02 -3.97
N PRO A 83 -10.63 -0.22 -2.70
CA PRO A 83 -10.72 0.87 -1.74
C PRO A 83 -9.38 1.61 -1.59
N SER A 84 -9.48 2.92 -1.38
CA SER A 84 -8.31 3.75 -1.04
C SER A 84 -7.71 3.29 0.29
N GLY A 85 -6.40 3.47 0.47
CA GLY A 85 -5.73 3.16 1.74
C GLY A 85 -5.41 1.68 1.98
N VAL A 86 -5.77 0.76 1.08
CA VAL A 86 -5.50 -0.67 1.24
C VAL A 86 -4.12 -1.08 0.69
N TYR A 87 -3.71 -0.49 -0.44
CA TYR A 87 -2.41 -0.77 -1.06
C TYR A 87 -1.44 0.38 -0.79
N LEU A 88 -0.59 0.22 0.23
CA LEU A 88 0.30 1.27 0.75
C LEU A 88 1.78 0.83 0.77
N PRO A 89 2.36 0.30 -0.32
CA PRO A 89 3.75 -0.16 -0.34
C PRO A 89 4.77 0.98 -0.14
N PHE A 90 4.33 2.22 -0.29
CA PHE A 90 5.12 3.44 -0.17
C PHE A 90 4.51 4.44 0.83
N GLY A 91 3.65 3.95 1.72
CA GLY A 91 2.88 4.80 2.63
C GLY A 91 1.75 5.59 1.94
N GLY A 92 1.25 6.61 2.62
CA GLY A 92 0.19 7.50 2.15
C GLY A 92 0.12 8.79 2.97
N GLY A 93 -0.67 9.77 2.51
CA GLY A 93 -0.81 11.07 3.18
C GLY A 93 0.37 12.00 2.93
N SER A 94 0.61 12.96 3.85
CA SER A 94 1.68 13.97 3.74
C SER A 94 3.09 13.40 3.84
N HIS A 95 3.24 12.20 4.39
CA HIS A 95 4.52 11.50 4.56
C HIS A 95 4.65 10.28 3.64
N GLU A 96 3.93 10.28 2.51
CA GLU A 96 4.16 9.28 1.47
C GLU A 96 5.59 9.36 0.91
N CYS A 97 6.14 8.23 0.45
CA CYS A 97 7.48 8.20 -0.12
C CYS A 97 7.59 9.18 -1.30
N ILE A 98 8.47 10.18 -1.14
CA ILE A 98 8.72 11.23 -2.14
C ILE A 98 9.18 10.61 -3.47
N ASP A 99 10.02 9.57 -3.40
CA ASP A 99 10.63 8.92 -4.55
C ASP A 99 9.88 7.66 -5.03
N LYS A 100 8.61 7.47 -4.66
CA LYS A 100 7.81 6.30 -5.07
C LYS A 100 7.86 6.04 -6.58
N LYS A 101 7.94 7.11 -7.39
CA LYS A 101 8.04 7.05 -8.85
C LYS A 101 9.41 6.55 -9.30
N ILE A 102 10.49 7.06 -8.71
CA ILE A 102 11.86 6.68 -9.07
C ILE A 102 12.10 5.23 -8.64
N ASN A 103 11.76 4.87 -7.41
CA ASN A 103 11.93 3.50 -6.88
C ASN A 103 11.18 2.47 -7.72
N PHE A 104 9.95 2.76 -8.12
CA PHE A 104 9.19 1.89 -9.02
C PHE A 104 9.87 1.75 -10.38
N ASN A 105 10.34 2.85 -10.98
CA ASN A 105 11.02 2.82 -12.28
C ASN A 105 12.38 2.11 -12.24
N ILE A 106 13.14 2.24 -11.15
CA ILE A 106 14.41 1.51 -10.96
C ILE A 106 14.13 0.01 -10.92
N ALA A 107 13.10 -0.43 -10.17
CA ALA A 107 12.70 -1.84 -10.15
C ALA A 107 12.36 -2.35 -11.56
N LEU A 108 11.65 -1.55 -12.36
CA LEU A 108 11.35 -1.90 -13.75
C LEU A 108 12.61 -1.93 -14.65
N TYR A 109 13.57 -1.05 -14.42
CA TYR A 109 14.81 -0.99 -15.20
C TYR A 109 15.71 -2.20 -14.95
N ILE A 110 15.84 -2.63 -13.69
CA ILE A 110 16.64 -3.81 -13.32
C ILE A 110 16.05 -5.11 -13.88
N LEU A 111 14.71 -5.16 -14.05
CA LEU A 111 13.99 -6.34 -14.52
C LEU A 111 13.78 -6.37 -16.05
N ARG A 112 14.36 -5.42 -16.78
CA ARG A 112 14.41 -5.40 -18.25
C ARG A 112 15.66 -6.10 -18.76
#